data_AF-A0A948I3F1-F1
#
_entry.id   AF-A0A948I3F1-F1
#
_cell.length_a   1.000
_cell.length_b   1.000
_cell.length_c   1.000
_cell.angle_alpha   90.00
_cell.angle_beta   90.00
_cell.angle_gamma   90.00
#
_symmetry.space_group_name_H-M   'P 1'
#
loop_
_entity.id
_entity.type
_entity.pdbx_description
1 polymer ?
#
loop_
_entity_poly.entity_id
_entity_poly.type
_entity_poly.pdbx_seq_one_letter_code
_entity_poly.pdbx_strand_id
1 'polypeptide(L)'
;RANSSVNIKVEPILAFAGLTWDDVELVEFPSYGATLKGLVEGKADCAGVAPAAATLRELEASPHGIGWVALDPANKEGWARAQAAVPFVEPFQESIGAGLSAEKPVWMMGYRYPMITVSAATSADEAYAMTKAVAESFDSYKDVNAIMPRWNAQEAGTPPMDAAFHDGAIKYLKEAGIWKPEHQKWQDAALKRHAALKAAWKQMMATDAAKAAELPALQALWETRRAAAIKSL
;
A
#
# COMPACT_ATOMS: atom_id res chain seq x y z
N ARG A 1 -3.00 0.46 -17.89
CA ARG A 1 -2.47 0.23 -16.53
C ARG A 1 -1.67 1.44 -16.06
N ALA A 2 -1.55 1.68 -14.76
CA ALA A 2 -0.73 2.76 -14.19
C ALA A 2 0.66 2.21 -13.79
N ASN A 3 1.47 2.99 -13.07
CA ASN A 3 2.73 2.49 -12.52
C ASN A 3 2.49 1.29 -11.56
N SER A 4 3.52 0.51 -11.30
CA SER A 4 3.43 -0.71 -10.49
C SER A 4 2.84 -0.48 -9.09
N SER A 5 3.10 0.68 -8.48
CA SER A 5 2.57 1.04 -7.16
C SER A 5 1.05 1.20 -7.15
N VAL A 6 0.45 1.71 -8.22
CA VAL A 6 -1.01 1.82 -8.32
C VAL A 6 -1.62 0.45 -8.63
N ASN A 7 -1.03 -0.29 -9.57
CA ASN A 7 -1.59 -1.59 -9.98
C ASN A 7 -1.63 -2.59 -8.81
N ILE A 8 -0.58 -2.66 -7.99
CA ILE A 8 -0.52 -3.57 -6.83
C ILE A 8 -1.58 -3.25 -5.77
N LYS A 9 -2.13 -2.03 -5.75
CA LYS A 9 -3.20 -1.62 -4.81
C LYS A 9 -4.60 -1.93 -5.35
N VAL A 10 -4.74 -2.08 -6.66
CA VAL A 10 -6.00 -2.46 -7.31
C VAL A 10 -6.17 -3.97 -7.36
N GLU A 11 -5.08 -4.71 -7.57
CA GLU A 11 -5.08 -6.18 -7.60
C GLU A 11 -5.79 -6.85 -6.41
N PRO A 12 -5.57 -6.46 -5.12
CA PRO A 12 -6.27 -7.08 -4.00
C PRO A 12 -7.78 -6.78 -4.00
N ILE A 13 -8.24 -5.69 -4.63
CA ILE A 13 -9.67 -5.37 -4.78
C ILE A 13 -10.32 -6.35 -5.75
N LEU A 14 -9.67 -6.64 -6.88
CA LEU A 14 -10.11 -7.67 -7.83
C LEU A 14 -10.09 -9.05 -7.17
N ALA A 15 -8.98 -9.40 -6.52
CA ALA A 15 -8.82 -10.69 -5.84
C ALA A 15 -9.87 -10.92 -4.73
N PHE A 16 -10.28 -9.86 -4.02
CA PHE A 16 -11.37 -9.93 -3.04
C PHE A 16 -12.65 -10.48 -3.67
N ALA A 17 -12.99 -10.07 -4.89
CA ALA A 17 -14.14 -10.57 -5.64
C ALA A 17 -13.88 -11.91 -6.37
N GLY A 18 -12.66 -12.45 -6.28
CA GLY A 18 -12.26 -13.64 -7.05
C GLY A 18 -11.96 -13.33 -8.52
N LEU A 19 -11.75 -12.06 -8.85
CA LEU A 19 -11.43 -11.57 -10.19
C LEU A 19 -9.92 -11.38 -10.36
N THR A 20 -9.51 -11.30 -11.61
CA THR A 20 -8.15 -11.05 -12.08
C THR A 20 -8.17 -9.91 -13.10
N TRP A 21 -6.99 -9.51 -13.59
CA TRP A 21 -6.90 -8.55 -14.68
C TRP A 21 -7.48 -9.05 -16.01
N ASP A 22 -7.70 -10.36 -16.17
CA ASP A 22 -8.30 -10.95 -17.36
C ASP A 22 -9.83 -10.82 -17.37
N ASP A 23 -10.41 -10.49 -16.21
CA ASP A 23 -11.86 -10.29 -16.03
C ASP A 23 -12.28 -8.83 -16.27
N VAL A 24 -11.36 -7.95 -16.66
CA VAL A 24 -11.61 -6.51 -16.89
C VAL A 24 -10.97 -6.03 -18.19
N GLU A 25 -11.59 -5.05 -18.84
CA GLU A 25 -10.98 -4.36 -19.98
C GLU A 25 -10.03 -3.27 -19.47
N LEU A 26 -8.75 -3.38 -19.84
CA LEU A 26 -7.73 -2.44 -19.41
C LEU A 26 -7.66 -1.23 -20.32
N VAL A 27 -8.17 -0.10 -19.83
CA VAL A 27 -7.96 1.21 -20.46
C VAL A 27 -6.67 1.85 -19.93
N GLU A 28 -5.76 2.22 -20.83
CA GLU A 28 -4.46 2.80 -20.47
C GLU A 28 -4.48 4.33 -20.55
N PHE A 29 -4.00 4.98 -19.48
CA PHE A 29 -3.81 6.42 -19.42
C PHE A 29 -2.35 6.74 -19.10
N PRO A 30 -1.79 7.86 -19.62
CA PRO A 30 -0.37 8.18 -19.47
C PRO A 30 0.03 8.65 -18.07
N SER A 31 -0.93 8.93 -17.18
CA SER A 31 -0.67 9.41 -15.81
C SER A 31 -1.88 9.21 -14.90
N TYR A 32 -1.65 9.30 -13.59
CA TYR A 32 -2.73 9.29 -12.59
C TYR A 32 -3.78 10.40 -12.81
N GLY A 33 -3.32 11.62 -13.13
CA GLY A 33 -4.22 12.72 -13.45
C GLY A 33 -5.04 12.46 -14.72
N ALA A 34 -4.44 11.84 -15.75
CA ALA A 34 -5.16 11.45 -16.95
C ALA A 34 -6.18 10.33 -16.68
N THR A 35 -5.88 9.38 -15.78
CA THR A 35 -6.87 8.37 -15.33
C THR A 35 -8.09 9.03 -14.70
N LEU A 36 -7.89 9.97 -13.76
CA LEU A 36 -8.99 10.69 -13.10
C LEU A 36 -9.84 11.48 -14.09
N LYS A 37 -9.20 12.17 -15.06
CA LYS A 37 -9.92 12.88 -16.12
C LYS A 37 -10.70 11.92 -17.03
N GLY A 38 -10.10 10.77 -17.35
CA GLY A 38 -10.75 9.70 -18.11
C GLY A 38 -12.05 9.21 -17.46
N LEU A 39 -12.09 9.10 -16.13
CA LEU A 39 -13.33 8.81 -15.40
C LEU A 39 -14.39 9.91 -15.56
N VAL A 40 -14.00 11.17 -15.37
CA VAL A 40 -14.91 12.33 -15.52
C VAL A 40 -15.48 12.42 -16.94
N GLU A 41 -14.66 12.10 -17.95
CA GLU A 41 -15.05 12.09 -19.36
C GLU A 41 -15.81 10.83 -19.80
N GLY A 42 -16.03 9.85 -18.91
CA GLY A 42 -16.72 8.59 -19.24
C GLY A 42 -15.92 7.65 -20.15
N LYS A 43 -14.60 7.79 -20.20
CA LYS A 43 -13.68 6.92 -20.99
C LYS A 43 -13.28 5.64 -20.26
N ALA A 44 -13.61 5.53 -18.98
CA ALA A 44 -13.43 4.34 -18.17
C ALA A 44 -14.56 4.27 -17.13
N ASP A 45 -15.03 3.07 -16.83
CA ASP A 45 -16.12 2.86 -15.87
C ASP A 45 -15.65 2.88 -14.41
N CYS A 46 -14.39 2.50 -14.17
CA CYS A 46 -13.80 2.47 -12.84
C CYS A 46 -12.28 2.67 -12.88
N ALA A 47 -11.70 3.15 -11.77
CA ALA A 47 -10.26 3.20 -11.59
C ALA A 47 -9.85 3.08 -10.12
N GLY A 48 -8.62 2.63 -9.88
CA GLY A 48 -8.00 2.69 -8.56
C GLY A 48 -7.54 4.10 -8.22
N VAL A 49 -8.17 4.73 -7.23
CA VAL A 49 -7.95 6.13 -6.86
C VAL A 49 -7.99 6.31 -5.34
N ALA A 50 -7.33 7.35 -4.84
CA ALA A 50 -7.46 7.75 -3.44
C ALA A 50 -8.71 8.62 -3.26
N PRO A 51 -9.60 8.34 -2.28
CA PRO A 51 -10.85 9.09 -2.09
C PRO A 51 -10.69 10.60 -1.88
N ALA A 52 -9.57 11.02 -1.30
CA ALA A 52 -9.27 12.43 -1.04
C ALA A 52 -8.75 13.22 -2.27
N ALA A 53 -8.62 12.59 -3.44
CA ALA A 53 -8.15 13.28 -4.65
C ALA A 53 -9.15 14.36 -5.09
N ALA A 54 -8.68 15.61 -5.25
CA ALA A 54 -9.54 16.77 -5.53
C ALA A 54 -10.40 16.59 -6.80
N THR A 55 -9.84 16.02 -7.87
CA THR A 55 -10.56 15.77 -9.14
C THR A 55 -11.77 14.85 -8.97
N LEU A 56 -11.83 14.02 -7.94
CA LEU A 56 -13.00 13.18 -7.68
C LEU A 56 -14.22 13.99 -7.24
N ARG A 57 -14.03 15.23 -6.73
CA ARG A 57 -15.15 16.14 -6.46
C ARG A 57 -15.80 16.63 -7.74
N GLU A 58 -15.04 16.77 -8.83
CA GLU A 58 -15.59 17.07 -10.15
C GLU A 58 -16.39 15.88 -10.68
N LEU A 59 -15.89 14.65 -10.50
CA LEU A 59 -16.63 13.44 -10.84
C LEU A 59 -17.94 13.33 -10.05
N GLU A 60 -17.89 13.54 -8.74
CA GLU A 60 -19.06 13.56 -7.85
C GLU A 60 -20.13 14.56 -8.29
N ALA A 61 -19.72 15.75 -8.74
CA ALA A 61 -20.62 16.79 -9.24
C ALA A 61 -21.05 16.59 -10.71
N SER A 62 -20.46 15.64 -11.43
CA SER A 62 -20.80 15.35 -12.82
C SER A 62 -22.14 14.59 -12.94
N PRO A 63 -22.76 14.55 -14.13
CA PRO A 63 -23.96 13.73 -14.36
C PRO A 63 -23.75 12.23 -14.12
N HIS A 64 -22.50 11.75 -14.12
CA HIS A 64 -22.18 10.35 -13.85
C HIS A 64 -22.15 10.04 -12.36
N GLY A 65 -21.93 11.05 -11.51
CA GLY A 65 -21.76 10.90 -10.07
C GLY A 65 -20.52 10.07 -9.69
N ILE A 66 -20.46 9.66 -8.43
CA ILE A 66 -19.39 8.81 -7.91
C ILE A 66 -19.97 7.68 -7.05
N GLY A 67 -19.36 6.51 -7.13
CA GLY A 67 -19.67 5.35 -6.28
C GLY A 67 -18.39 4.62 -5.89
N TRP A 68 -18.40 4.02 -4.70
CA TRP A 68 -17.28 3.27 -4.16
C TRP A 68 -17.61 1.78 -4.06
N VAL A 69 -16.66 0.94 -4.46
CA VAL A 69 -16.76 -0.52 -4.29
C VAL A 69 -16.65 -0.84 -2.81
N ALA A 70 -17.76 -1.27 -2.22
CA ALA A 70 -17.82 -1.68 -0.82
C ALA A 70 -17.25 -3.09 -0.64
N LEU A 71 -16.29 -3.24 0.28
CA LEU A 71 -15.66 -4.51 0.64
C LEU A 71 -16.12 -4.94 2.03
N ASP A 72 -17.10 -5.83 2.10
CA ASP A 72 -17.67 -6.28 3.37
C ASP A 72 -16.58 -6.90 4.29
N PRO A 73 -16.34 -6.35 5.50
CA PRO A 73 -15.39 -6.92 6.46
C PRO A 73 -15.74 -8.35 6.91
N ALA A 74 -16.99 -8.78 6.77
CA ALA A 74 -17.43 -10.13 7.12
C ALA A 74 -17.03 -11.19 6.07
N ASN A 75 -16.65 -10.80 4.84
CA ASN A 75 -16.24 -11.72 3.79
C ASN A 75 -14.80 -12.23 3.99
N LYS A 76 -14.64 -13.20 4.89
CA LYS A 76 -13.33 -13.79 5.24
C LYS A 76 -12.59 -14.40 4.05
N GLU A 77 -13.31 -15.01 3.11
CA GLU A 77 -12.69 -15.62 1.92
C GLU A 77 -12.16 -14.56 0.94
N GLY A 78 -12.91 -13.47 0.74
CA GLY A 78 -12.46 -12.33 -0.05
C GLY A 78 -11.22 -11.69 0.54
N TRP A 79 -11.21 -11.45 1.86
CA TRP A 79 -10.02 -10.93 2.55
C TRP A 79 -8.83 -11.88 2.48
N ALA A 80 -9.04 -13.20 2.58
CA ALA A 80 -7.97 -14.17 2.41
C ALA A 80 -7.34 -14.12 1.01
N ARG A 81 -8.14 -13.95 -0.05
CA ARG A 81 -7.64 -13.75 -1.42
C ARG A 81 -6.90 -12.42 -1.58
N ALA A 82 -7.46 -11.34 -1.05
CA ALA A 82 -6.83 -10.02 -1.08
C ALA A 82 -5.46 -10.03 -0.38
N GLN A 83 -5.37 -10.65 0.79
CA GLN A 83 -4.14 -10.75 1.57
C GLN A 83 -3.12 -11.73 0.97
N ALA A 84 -3.57 -12.71 0.19
CA ALA A 84 -2.67 -13.55 -0.60
C ALA A 84 -1.97 -12.74 -1.72
N ALA A 85 -2.67 -11.78 -2.33
CA ALA A 85 -2.09 -10.85 -3.30
C ALA A 85 -1.18 -9.80 -2.61
N VAL A 86 -1.70 -9.13 -1.57
CA VAL A 86 -0.99 -8.08 -0.83
C VAL A 86 -1.16 -8.28 0.68
N PRO A 87 -0.10 -8.69 1.41
CA PRO A 87 -0.23 -9.23 2.77
C PRO A 87 -0.55 -8.20 3.87
N PHE A 88 -0.51 -6.90 3.56
CA PHE A 88 -0.71 -5.81 4.52
C PHE A 88 -2.03 -5.06 4.33
N VAL A 89 -2.93 -5.56 3.47
CA VAL A 89 -4.25 -4.95 3.31
C VAL A 89 -5.22 -5.40 4.38
N GLU A 90 -6.08 -4.49 4.80
CA GLU A 90 -7.09 -4.70 5.85
C GLU A 90 -8.39 -3.96 5.55
N PRO A 91 -9.54 -4.36 6.13
CA PRO A 91 -10.77 -3.59 6.02
C PRO A 91 -10.59 -2.22 6.66
N PHE A 92 -10.94 -1.17 5.93
CA PHE A 92 -10.95 0.19 6.45
C PHE A 92 -12.26 0.89 6.09
N GLN A 93 -12.95 1.41 7.10
CA GLN A 93 -14.17 2.17 6.90
C GLN A 93 -13.82 3.64 6.66
N GLU A 94 -13.88 4.07 5.40
CA GLU A 94 -13.53 5.41 4.98
C GLU A 94 -14.76 6.33 4.98
N SER A 95 -14.57 7.54 5.50
CA SER A 95 -15.58 8.62 5.56
C SER A 95 -15.08 9.92 4.93
N ILE A 96 -13.81 9.97 4.51
CA ILE A 96 -13.14 11.14 3.96
C ILE A 96 -12.93 10.95 2.46
N GLY A 97 -13.59 11.79 1.66
CA GLY A 97 -13.39 11.81 0.21
C GLY A 97 -14.63 12.22 -0.56
N ALA A 98 -14.50 12.27 -1.89
CA ALA A 98 -15.64 12.42 -2.79
C ALA A 98 -16.65 11.27 -2.59
N GLY A 99 -17.94 11.56 -2.46
CA GLY A 99 -18.99 10.55 -2.24
C GLY A 99 -19.02 9.90 -0.86
N LEU A 100 -18.19 10.35 0.09
CA LEU A 100 -18.06 9.79 1.44
C LEU A 100 -18.35 10.85 2.51
N SER A 101 -18.97 10.41 3.60
CA SER A 101 -19.17 11.24 4.79
C SER A 101 -19.21 10.37 6.06
N ALA A 102 -19.25 11.02 7.24
CA ALA A 102 -19.43 10.31 8.51
C ALA A 102 -20.76 9.56 8.59
N GLU A 103 -21.80 10.06 7.92
CA GLU A 103 -23.14 9.44 7.84
C GLU A 103 -23.22 8.35 6.76
N LYS A 104 -22.34 8.40 5.77
CA LYS A 104 -22.28 7.45 4.65
C LYS A 104 -20.85 6.93 4.41
N PRO A 105 -20.22 6.27 5.41
CA PRO A 105 -18.91 5.70 5.23
C PRO A 105 -18.99 4.40 4.42
N VAL A 106 -17.91 4.05 3.74
CA VAL A 106 -17.82 2.81 2.94
C VAL A 106 -16.66 1.96 3.45
N TRP A 107 -16.89 0.65 3.59
CA TRP A 107 -15.81 -0.30 3.82
C TRP A 107 -15.00 -0.48 2.54
N MET A 108 -13.71 -0.19 2.60
CA MET A 108 -12.79 -0.16 1.48
C MET A 108 -11.49 -0.89 1.82
N MET A 109 -10.61 -0.99 0.83
CA MET A 109 -9.27 -1.55 1.01
C MET A 109 -8.40 -0.55 1.79
N GLY A 110 -8.04 -0.90 3.01
CA GLY A 110 -7.11 -0.17 3.85
C GLY A 110 -5.68 -0.62 3.67
N TYR A 111 -4.77 0.34 3.58
CA TYR A 111 -3.31 0.14 3.62
C TYR A 111 -2.64 1.46 3.98
N ARG A 112 -1.39 1.42 4.45
CA ARG A 112 -0.65 2.61 4.90
C ARG A 112 -0.02 3.33 3.72
N TYR A 113 -0.47 4.56 3.43
CA TYR A 113 0.09 5.40 2.37
C TYR A 113 -0.25 6.89 2.60
N PRO A 114 0.64 7.84 2.27
CA PRO A 114 2.02 7.65 1.80
C PRO A 114 2.98 7.22 2.91
N MET A 115 4.13 6.66 2.54
CA MET A 115 5.21 6.30 3.47
C MET A 115 6.44 7.16 3.18
N ILE A 116 7.18 7.52 4.24
CA ILE A 116 8.53 8.07 4.10
C ILE A 116 9.50 6.89 4.08
N THR A 117 10.12 6.65 2.93
CA THR A 117 11.04 5.53 2.73
C THR A 117 12.47 6.03 2.53
N VAL A 118 13.42 5.32 3.12
CA VAL A 118 14.86 5.55 2.95
C VAL A 118 15.55 4.27 2.51
N SER A 119 16.78 4.39 2.00
CA SER A 119 17.62 3.21 1.75
C SER A 119 17.94 2.52 3.07
N ALA A 120 18.09 1.19 3.04
CA ALA A 120 18.61 0.44 4.19
C ALA A 120 20.05 0.84 4.57
N ALA A 121 20.76 1.56 3.69
CA ALA A 121 22.10 2.09 3.95
C ALA A 121 22.09 3.51 4.56
N THR A 122 20.93 4.15 4.70
CA THR A 122 20.82 5.45 5.37
C THR A 122 21.32 5.36 6.81
N SER A 123 21.95 6.41 7.32
CA SER A 123 22.47 6.37 8.69
C SER A 123 21.34 6.35 9.72
N ALA A 124 21.58 5.71 10.87
CA ALA A 124 20.60 5.71 11.97
C ALA A 124 20.28 7.13 12.45
N ASP A 125 21.27 8.03 12.47
CA ASP A 125 21.09 9.41 12.90
C ASP A 125 20.23 10.22 11.93
N GLU A 126 20.40 10.04 10.62
CA GLU A 126 19.57 10.71 9.62
C GLU A 126 18.11 10.23 9.68
N ALA A 127 17.88 8.92 9.74
CA ALA A 127 16.54 8.37 9.86
C ALA A 127 15.85 8.77 11.18
N TYR A 128 16.61 8.83 12.28
CA TYR A 128 16.15 9.35 13.57
C TYR A 128 15.73 10.81 13.44
N ALA A 129 16.60 11.66 12.88
CA ALA A 129 16.34 13.09 12.73
C ALA A 129 15.10 13.36 11.86
N MET A 130 14.95 12.64 10.74
CA MET A 130 13.77 12.74 9.89
C MET A 130 12.49 12.32 10.62
N THR A 131 12.51 11.16 11.30
CA THR A 131 11.35 10.66 12.04
C THR A 131 10.93 11.64 13.14
N LYS A 132 11.92 12.15 13.89
CA LYS A 132 11.72 13.16 14.93
C LYS A 132 11.12 14.45 14.37
N ALA A 133 11.68 14.97 13.29
CA ALA A 133 11.20 16.20 12.67
C ALA A 133 9.73 16.08 12.24
N VAL A 134 9.35 14.98 11.61
CA VAL A 134 7.97 14.73 11.17
C VAL A 134 7.01 14.58 12.36
N ALA A 135 7.41 13.84 13.38
CA ALA A 135 6.55 13.60 14.54
C ALA A 135 6.38 14.85 15.42
N GLU A 136 7.46 15.59 15.67
CA GLU A 136 7.44 16.78 16.54
C GLU A 136 6.87 18.02 15.86
N SER A 137 6.85 18.05 14.52
CA SER A 137 6.19 19.12 13.76
C SER A 137 4.72 18.83 13.45
N PHE A 138 4.13 17.76 13.98
CA PHE A 138 2.75 17.34 13.68
C PHE A 138 1.71 18.46 13.83
N ASP A 139 1.79 19.24 14.90
CA ASP A 139 0.88 20.36 15.12
C ASP A 139 0.94 21.44 14.03
N SER A 140 2.07 21.56 13.32
CA SER A 140 2.21 22.53 12.22
C SER A 140 1.50 22.12 10.93
N TYR A 141 1.22 20.81 10.75
CA TYR A 141 0.67 20.30 9.49
C TYR A 141 -0.61 19.47 9.63
N LYS A 142 -1.02 19.06 10.82
CA LYS A 142 -2.20 18.18 11.01
C LYS A 142 -3.50 18.74 10.43
N ASP A 143 -3.59 20.05 10.25
CA ASP A 143 -4.79 20.73 9.77
C ASP A 143 -4.74 21.10 8.28
N VAL A 144 -3.66 20.77 7.54
CA VAL A 144 -3.53 21.19 6.13
C VAL A 144 -4.49 20.47 5.18
N ASN A 145 -4.99 19.28 5.57
CA ASN A 145 -6.11 18.61 4.92
C ASN A 145 -6.71 17.52 5.83
N ALA A 146 -7.89 17.01 5.48
CA ALA A 146 -8.67 16.08 6.30
C ALA A 146 -8.00 14.74 6.61
N ILE A 147 -7.00 14.30 5.82
CA ILE A 147 -6.31 13.02 6.08
C ILE A 147 -5.07 13.19 6.97
N MET A 148 -4.57 14.41 7.16
CA MET A 148 -3.35 14.66 7.93
C MET A 148 -3.43 14.29 9.42
N PRO A 149 -4.60 14.26 10.10
CA PRO A 149 -4.66 13.72 11.45
C PRO A 149 -4.13 12.28 11.57
N ARG A 150 -4.25 11.47 10.51
CA ARG A 150 -3.73 10.08 10.44
C ARG A 150 -2.21 9.99 10.44
N TRP A 151 -1.50 11.11 10.27
CA TRP A 151 -0.04 11.18 10.38
C TRP A 151 0.45 11.33 11.83
N ASN A 152 -0.44 11.36 12.81
CA ASN A 152 -0.04 11.33 14.21
C ASN A 152 0.89 10.13 14.44
N ALA A 153 2.05 10.35 15.07
CA ALA A 153 3.05 9.31 15.24
C ALA A 153 2.53 8.08 16.03
N GLN A 154 1.52 8.26 16.90
CA GLN A 154 0.86 7.14 17.59
C GLN A 154 0.11 6.21 16.64
N GLU A 155 -0.33 6.72 15.50
CA GLU A 155 -1.02 5.95 14.46
C GLU A 155 -0.05 5.54 13.35
N ALA A 156 0.61 6.52 12.72
CA ALA A 156 1.49 6.33 11.57
C ALA A 156 2.85 5.70 11.92
N GLY A 157 3.31 5.81 13.16
CA GLY A 157 4.57 5.24 13.64
C GLY A 157 4.47 3.78 14.08
N THR A 158 3.42 3.06 13.67
CA THR A 158 3.15 1.68 14.10
C THR A 158 2.98 0.74 12.91
N PRO A 159 3.40 -0.54 13.03
CA PRO A 159 3.15 -1.56 12.02
C PRO A 159 1.69 -2.03 12.02
N PRO A 160 1.23 -2.75 10.97
CA PRO A 160 1.96 -3.22 9.79
C PRO A 160 2.22 -2.14 8.73
N MET A 161 3.29 -2.31 7.94
CA MET A 161 3.72 -1.44 6.85
C MET A 161 4.29 -2.26 5.68
N ASP A 162 4.44 -1.63 4.51
CA ASP A 162 5.00 -2.29 3.30
C ASP A 162 6.49 -2.63 3.45
N ALA A 163 7.21 -1.93 4.33
CA ALA A 163 8.64 -2.11 4.59
C ALA A 163 8.93 -2.12 6.10
N ALA A 164 10.05 -2.74 6.46
CA ALA A 164 10.54 -2.74 7.84
C ALA A 164 10.98 -1.33 8.26
N PHE A 165 10.84 -1.01 9.54
CA PHE A 165 11.27 0.27 10.08
C PHE A 165 12.80 0.36 10.12
N HIS A 166 13.33 1.57 9.92
CA HIS A 166 14.75 1.85 10.10
C HIS A 166 15.10 1.91 11.59
N ASP A 167 16.31 1.46 11.98
CA ASP A 167 16.73 1.45 13.40
C ASP A 167 16.67 2.84 14.04
N GLY A 168 17.04 3.88 13.29
CA GLY A 168 16.88 5.29 13.69
C GLY A 168 15.43 5.72 13.96
N ALA A 169 14.48 5.27 13.14
CA ALA A 169 13.05 5.52 13.36
C ALA A 169 12.55 4.78 14.61
N ILE A 170 12.94 3.51 14.78
CA ILE A 170 12.62 2.71 15.97
C ILE A 170 13.17 3.37 17.23
N LYS A 171 14.40 3.91 17.18
CA LYS A 171 15.01 4.63 18.30
C LYS A 171 14.14 5.81 18.75
N TYR A 172 13.73 6.68 17.82
CA TYR A 172 12.82 7.79 18.14
C TYR A 172 11.48 7.30 18.68
N LEU A 173 10.85 6.31 18.03
CA LEU A 173 9.55 5.80 18.45
C LEU A 173 9.59 5.14 19.85
N LYS A 174 10.73 4.56 20.24
CA LYS A 174 10.98 4.09 21.61
C LYS A 174 11.09 5.25 22.60
N GLU A 175 11.86 6.28 22.27
CA GLU A 175 12.00 7.49 23.10
C GLU A 175 10.65 8.20 23.31
N ALA A 176 9.81 8.23 22.27
CA ALA A 176 8.46 8.81 22.32
C ALA A 176 7.42 7.90 23.02
N GLY A 177 7.79 6.70 23.47
CA GLY A 177 6.87 5.76 24.12
C GLY A 177 5.85 5.09 23.20
N ILE A 178 6.04 5.18 21.88
CA ILE A 178 5.13 4.65 20.85
C ILE A 178 5.46 3.19 20.52
N TRP A 179 6.76 2.85 20.54
CA TRP A 179 7.23 1.53 20.11
C TRP A 179 7.05 0.46 21.18
N LYS A 180 6.15 -0.49 20.93
CA LYS A 180 5.78 -1.57 21.85
C LYS A 180 6.45 -2.90 21.50
N PRO A 181 6.48 -3.89 22.43
CA PRO A 181 6.99 -5.23 22.14
C PRO A 181 6.30 -5.91 20.95
N GLU A 182 5.00 -5.68 20.75
CA GLU A 182 4.28 -6.23 19.58
C GLU A 182 4.84 -5.68 18.25
N HIS A 183 5.21 -4.40 18.22
CA HIS A 183 5.79 -3.76 17.04
C HIS A 183 7.17 -4.33 16.73
N GLN A 184 7.97 -4.62 17.76
CA GLN A 184 9.27 -5.28 17.60
C GLN A 184 9.09 -6.70 17.05
N LYS A 185 8.11 -7.47 17.55
CA LYS A 185 7.81 -8.80 17.02
C LYS A 185 7.44 -8.77 15.54
N TRP A 186 6.64 -7.79 15.11
CA TRP A 186 6.33 -7.59 13.70
C TRP A 186 7.59 -7.23 12.88
N GLN A 187 8.40 -6.30 13.39
CA GLN A 187 9.66 -5.87 12.76
C GLN A 187 10.62 -7.05 12.54
N ASP A 188 10.81 -7.88 13.56
CA ASP A 188 11.70 -9.04 13.50
C ASP A 188 11.21 -10.06 12.47
N ALA A 189 9.89 -10.30 12.40
CA ALA A 189 9.28 -11.16 11.39
C ALA A 189 9.45 -10.59 9.96
N ALA A 190 9.27 -9.27 9.80
CA ALA A 190 9.48 -8.59 8.52
C ALA A 190 10.95 -8.68 8.08
N LEU A 191 11.91 -8.46 8.98
CA LEU A 191 13.33 -8.61 8.69
C LEU A 191 13.72 -10.06 8.36
N LYS A 192 13.17 -11.05 9.07
CA LYS A 192 13.35 -12.49 8.75
C LYS A 192 12.86 -12.79 7.34
N ARG A 193 11.67 -12.30 6.98
CA ARG A 193 11.10 -12.42 5.63
C ARG A 193 11.99 -11.76 4.58
N HIS A 194 12.45 -10.53 4.82
CA HIS A 194 13.35 -9.82 3.90
C HIS A 194 14.67 -10.56 3.71
N ALA A 195 15.26 -11.12 4.77
CA ALA A 195 16.48 -11.90 4.68
C ALA A 195 16.30 -13.15 3.80
N ALA A 196 15.21 -13.90 4.01
CA ALA A 196 14.89 -15.08 3.21
C ALA A 196 14.66 -14.73 1.72
N LEU A 197 13.90 -13.66 1.44
CA LEU A 197 13.66 -13.21 0.07
C LEU A 197 14.94 -12.73 -0.62
N LYS A 198 15.80 -11.95 0.07
CA LYS A 198 17.10 -11.53 -0.47
C LYS A 198 18.01 -12.71 -0.76
N ALA A 199 18.05 -13.71 0.13
CA ALA A 199 18.84 -14.91 -0.07
C ALA A 199 18.33 -15.73 -1.27
N ALA A 200 17.02 -15.93 -1.38
CA ALA A 200 16.39 -16.63 -2.49
C ALA A 200 16.63 -15.91 -3.83
N TRP A 201 16.51 -14.57 -3.84
CA TRP A 201 16.81 -13.76 -5.02
C TRP A 201 18.27 -13.92 -5.46
N LYS A 202 19.22 -13.82 -4.53
CA LYS A 202 20.65 -14.00 -4.81
C LYS A 202 20.95 -15.39 -5.38
N GLN A 203 20.34 -16.43 -4.82
CA GLN A 203 20.49 -17.81 -5.32
C GLN A 203 19.89 -17.98 -6.72
N MET A 204 18.71 -17.43 -6.97
CA MET A 204 18.08 -17.47 -8.29
C MET A 204 18.94 -16.79 -9.34
N MET A 205 19.38 -15.55 -9.08
CA MET A 205 20.20 -14.76 -10.01
C MET A 205 21.59 -15.35 -10.27
N ALA A 206 22.05 -16.30 -9.46
CA ALA A 206 23.29 -17.02 -9.72
C ALA A 206 23.17 -18.07 -10.85
N THR A 207 21.94 -18.49 -11.19
CA THR A 207 21.68 -19.52 -12.22
C THR A 207 21.76 -18.95 -13.63
N ASP A 208 22.21 -19.77 -14.59
CA ASP A 208 22.29 -19.35 -16.00
C ASP A 208 20.89 -19.10 -16.59
N ALA A 209 19.89 -19.87 -16.15
CA ALA A 209 18.50 -19.68 -16.53
C ALA A 209 18.00 -18.27 -16.17
N ALA A 210 18.29 -17.77 -14.96
CA ALA A 210 17.88 -16.43 -14.56
C ALA A 210 18.67 -15.33 -15.27
N LYS A 211 19.97 -15.53 -15.51
CA LYS A 211 20.82 -14.54 -16.21
C LYS A 211 20.45 -14.37 -17.69
N ALA A 212 19.96 -15.43 -18.31
CA ALA A 212 19.52 -15.43 -19.71
C ALA A 212 18.03 -15.15 -19.88
N ALA A 213 17.26 -15.03 -18.79
CA ALA A 213 15.81 -14.84 -18.85
C ALA A 213 15.45 -13.38 -19.14
N GLU A 214 14.58 -13.19 -20.13
CA GLU A 214 13.82 -11.95 -20.29
C GLU A 214 12.80 -11.77 -19.16
N LEU A 215 12.33 -10.53 -18.95
CA LEU A 215 11.50 -10.15 -17.79
C LEU A 215 10.33 -11.11 -17.48
N PRO A 216 9.50 -11.57 -18.45
CA PRO A 216 8.39 -12.48 -18.12
C PRO A 216 8.86 -13.83 -17.58
N ALA A 217 9.92 -14.40 -18.17
CA ALA A 217 10.49 -15.65 -17.72
C ALA A 217 11.18 -15.47 -16.35
N LEU A 218 11.88 -14.36 -16.14
CA LEU A 218 12.49 -14.02 -14.86
C LEU A 218 11.44 -13.86 -13.76
N GLN A 219 10.30 -13.24 -14.05
CA GLN A 219 9.18 -13.10 -13.13
C GLN A 219 8.60 -14.47 -12.76
N ALA A 220 8.37 -15.37 -13.73
CA ALA A 220 7.87 -16.72 -13.46
C ALA A 220 8.84 -17.54 -12.59
N LEU A 221 10.14 -17.44 -12.87
CA LEU A 221 11.18 -18.05 -12.02
C LEU A 221 11.15 -17.46 -10.61
N TRP A 222 11.02 -16.14 -10.50
CA TRP A 222 10.97 -15.47 -9.22
C TRP A 222 9.75 -15.85 -8.40
N GLU A 223 8.54 -15.87 -8.96
CA GLU A 223 7.34 -16.22 -8.19
C GLU A 223 7.42 -17.63 -7.60
N THR A 224 7.96 -18.59 -8.36
CA THR A 224 8.18 -19.96 -7.87
C THR A 224 9.16 -19.97 -6.68
N ARG A 225 10.29 -19.25 -6.80
CA ARG A 225 11.32 -19.19 -5.76
C ARG A 225 10.86 -18.40 -4.53
N ARG A 226 10.14 -17.30 -4.75
CA ARG A 226 9.54 -16.44 -3.73
C ARG A 226 8.53 -17.22 -2.89
N ALA A 227 7.61 -17.94 -3.53
CA ALA A 227 6.63 -18.76 -2.84
C ALA A 227 7.30 -19.84 -1.96
N ALA A 228 8.32 -20.52 -2.49
CA ALA A 228 9.09 -21.50 -1.73
C ALA A 228 9.82 -20.88 -0.53
N ALA A 229 10.45 -19.70 -0.71
CA ALA A 229 11.14 -18.98 0.37
C ALA A 229 10.16 -18.55 1.48
N ILE A 230 8.98 -18.03 1.11
CA ILE A 230 7.96 -17.62 2.07
C ILE A 230 7.41 -18.83 2.84
N LYS A 231 7.16 -19.96 2.17
CA LYS A 231 6.65 -21.18 2.80
C LYS A 231 7.62 -21.77 3.84
N SER A 232 8.90 -21.43 3.78
CA SER A 232 9.93 -21.94 4.69
C SER A 232 10.09 -21.16 6.00
N LEU A 233 9.36 -20.05 6.18
CA LEU A 233 9.47 -19.13 7.32
C LEU A 233 8.57 -19.50 8.49
#